data_AF-A0A3S8YBN4-F1
#
_entry.id   AF-A0A3S8YBN4-F1
#
_cell.length_a   1.000
_cell.length_b   1.000
_cell.length_c   1.000
_cell.angle_alpha   90.00
_cell.angle_beta   90.00
_cell.angle_gamma   90.00
#
_symmetry.space_group_name_H-M   'P 1'
#
loop_
_entity.id
_entity.type
_entity.pdbx_description
1 polymer ?
#
loop_
_entity_poly.entity_id
_entity_poly.type
_entity_poly.pdbx_seq_one_letter_code
_entity_poly.pdbx_strand_id
1 'polypeptide(L)'
;MRRCRQGPAALDSLGMGGEMDRAQAEELSRRAGELFQSGRERIFDDVAQRRLHYHLLRLTLAGLTREDVEDLRELGRRVFEDGDVAEQSARISRRADASALAMAIVGVVDGVAQAGNGAPREQVMLGAILGAYAVVGGSGVFSGVAREDLQTAAVLCAVGGALATSASPVVLDRIAQVGLEEYLSHQD
;
A
#
# COMPACT_ATOMS: atom_id res chain seq x y z
N MET A 1 -1.45 -57.99 -27.65
CA MET A 1 -2.02 -56.99 -28.57
C MET A 1 -1.64 -55.60 -28.07
N ARG A 2 -0.85 -54.86 -28.86
CA ARG A 2 -0.51 -53.45 -28.63
C ARG A 2 -1.68 -52.56 -29.03
N ARG A 3 -1.92 -51.47 -28.29
CA ARG A 3 -2.04 -50.11 -28.86
C ARG A 3 -2.05 -49.05 -27.76
N CYS A 4 -1.06 -48.16 -27.84
CA CYS A 4 -1.09 -46.80 -27.32
C CYS A 4 -2.21 -45.98 -27.98
N ARG A 5 -2.72 -44.98 -27.27
CA ARG A 5 -3.09 -43.63 -27.78
C ARG A 5 -3.20 -42.72 -26.55
N GLN A 6 -2.19 -41.87 -26.34
CA GLN A 6 -2.25 -40.42 -26.57
C GLN A 6 -3.11 -39.69 -25.52
N GLY A 7 -2.46 -39.00 -24.57
CA GLY A 7 -2.95 -37.68 -24.14
C GLY A 7 -2.58 -36.63 -25.20
N PRO A 8 -2.63 -35.31 -24.90
CA PRO A 8 -3.29 -34.60 -23.80
C PRO A 8 -4.13 -33.41 -24.31
N ALA A 9 -5.11 -32.87 -23.56
CA ALA A 9 -5.62 -31.50 -23.72
C ALA A 9 -6.76 -31.21 -22.72
N ALA A 10 -6.42 -30.70 -21.54
CA ALA A 10 -7.36 -29.94 -20.70
C ALA A 10 -6.60 -29.14 -19.64
N LEU A 11 -5.55 -28.41 -20.05
CA LEU A 11 -4.93 -27.36 -19.25
C LEU A 11 -4.93 -26.01 -20.00
N ASP A 12 -5.88 -25.82 -20.93
CA ASP A 12 -6.11 -24.56 -21.66
C ASP A 12 -7.17 -23.64 -20.99
N SER A 13 -7.59 -23.91 -19.75
CA SER A 13 -8.67 -23.16 -19.09
C SER A 13 -8.23 -22.05 -18.13
N LEU A 14 -6.93 -21.76 -18.05
CA LEU A 14 -6.45 -20.53 -17.43
C LEU A 14 -6.14 -19.52 -18.54
N GLY A 15 -7.20 -18.86 -19.01
CA GLY A 15 -7.14 -17.69 -19.90
C GLY A 15 -6.48 -16.47 -19.24
N MET A 16 -5.29 -16.65 -18.69
CA MET A 16 -4.38 -15.63 -18.18
C MET A 16 -3.35 -15.30 -19.27
N GLY A 17 -3.87 -14.86 -20.41
CA GLY A 17 -3.08 -14.53 -21.60
C GLY A 17 -3.88 -13.64 -22.54
N GLY A 18 -4.66 -12.71 -21.98
CA GLY A 18 -5.14 -11.59 -22.77
C GLY A 18 -3.95 -10.69 -23.03
N GLU A 19 -3.48 -10.64 -24.27
CA GLU A 19 -2.66 -9.52 -24.74
C GLU A 19 -3.41 -8.24 -24.34
N MET A 20 -2.91 -7.55 -23.31
CA MET A 20 -3.42 -6.23 -22.97
C MET A 20 -3.15 -5.37 -24.21
N ASP A 21 -4.22 -4.98 -24.89
CA ASP A 21 -4.14 -4.15 -26.08
C ASP A 21 -3.26 -2.94 -25.75
N ARG A 22 -2.36 -2.59 -26.66
CA ARG A 22 -1.41 -1.49 -26.46
C ARG A 22 -2.15 -0.21 -26.06
N ALA A 23 -3.33 0.03 -26.61
CA ALA A 23 -4.18 1.15 -26.24
C ALA A 23 -4.66 1.10 -24.77
N GLN A 24 -4.98 -0.10 -24.25
CA GLN A 24 -5.32 -0.29 -22.83
C GLN A 24 -4.10 -0.07 -21.92
N ALA A 25 -2.92 -0.52 -22.34
CA ALA A 25 -1.68 -0.29 -21.60
C ALA A 25 -1.29 1.20 -21.54
N GLU A 26 -1.44 1.91 -22.65
CA GLU A 26 -1.20 3.34 -22.76
C GLU A 26 -2.20 4.14 -21.91
N GLU A 27 -3.49 3.79 -21.97
CA GLU A 27 -4.53 4.41 -21.15
C GLU A 27 -4.32 4.16 -19.65
N LEU A 28 -3.96 2.94 -19.26
CA LEU A 28 -3.63 2.62 -17.87
C LEU A 28 -2.42 3.42 -17.39
N SER A 29 -1.37 3.51 -18.22
CA SER A 29 -0.16 4.28 -17.89
C SER A 29 -0.46 5.77 -17.73
N ARG A 30 -1.29 6.33 -18.61
CA ARG A 30 -1.75 7.73 -18.51
C ARG A 30 -2.51 7.95 -17.20
N ARG A 31 -3.47 7.09 -16.87
CA ARG A 31 -4.23 7.17 -15.61
C ARG A 31 -3.33 7.03 -14.39
N ALA A 32 -2.34 6.13 -14.42
CA ALA A 32 -1.38 5.98 -13.33
C ALA A 32 -0.56 7.25 -13.11
N GLY A 33 -0.13 7.92 -14.19
CA GLY A 33 0.56 9.23 -14.10
C GLY A 33 -0.33 10.32 -13.49
N GLU A 34 -1.60 10.40 -13.90
CA GLU A 34 -2.58 11.34 -13.34
C GLU A 34 -2.87 11.08 -11.86
N LEU A 35 -2.98 9.80 -11.47
CA LEU A 35 -3.10 9.38 -10.07
C LEU A 35 -1.91 9.85 -9.23
N PHE A 36 -0.70 9.61 -9.73
CA PHE A 36 0.53 10.02 -9.05
C PHE A 36 0.57 11.52 -8.85
N GLN A 37 0.32 12.31 -9.90
CA GLN A 37 0.39 13.77 -9.82
C GLN A 37 -0.69 14.33 -8.88
N SER A 38 -1.94 13.87 -9.03
CA SER A 38 -3.07 14.34 -8.20
C SER A 38 -2.91 13.94 -6.73
N GLY A 39 -2.44 12.71 -6.48
CA GLY A 39 -2.15 12.24 -5.13
C GLY A 39 -1.02 13.03 -4.49
N ARG A 40 0.06 13.29 -5.24
CA ARG A 40 1.20 14.09 -4.78
C ARG A 40 0.77 15.50 -4.37
N GLU A 41 0.05 16.22 -5.24
CA GLU A 41 -0.42 17.59 -4.94
C GLU A 41 -1.24 17.64 -3.65
N ARG A 42 -2.19 16.71 -3.48
CA ARG A 42 -3.02 16.66 -2.26
C ARG A 42 -2.23 16.33 -1.01
N ILE A 43 -1.28 15.40 -1.10
CA ILE A 43 -0.39 15.11 0.04
C ILE A 43 0.33 16.40 0.45
N PHE A 44 0.87 17.17 -0.50
CA PHE A 44 1.54 18.43 -0.20
C PHE A 44 0.59 19.50 0.38
N ASP A 45 -0.63 19.62 -0.15
CA ASP A 45 -1.65 20.52 0.40
C ASP A 45 -2.02 20.16 1.84
N ASP A 46 -2.18 18.87 2.14
CA ASP A 46 -2.54 18.39 3.47
C ASP A 46 -1.34 18.48 4.45
N VAL A 47 -0.10 18.30 3.95
CA VAL A 47 1.13 18.59 4.72
C VAL A 47 1.24 20.08 5.04
N ALA A 48 0.79 20.98 4.16
CA ALA A 48 0.75 22.41 4.44
C ALA A 48 -0.20 22.74 5.63
N GLN A 49 -1.18 21.88 5.92
CA GLN A 49 -2.03 21.97 7.11
C GLN A 49 -1.39 21.39 8.39
N ARG A 50 -0.15 20.86 8.28
CA ARG A 50 0.74 20.41 9.36
C ARG A 50 0.15 19.39 10.33
N ARG A 51 -0.83 18.56 9.92
CA ARG A 51 -1.47 17.61 10.83
C ARG A 51 -1.78 16.27 10.17
N LEU A 52 -1.23 15.19 10.75
CA LEU A 52 -1.58 13.79 10.47
C LEU A 52 -3.10 13.55 10.43
N HIS A 53 -3.84 14.28 11.26
CA HIS A 53 -5.30 14.22 11.32
C HIS A 53 -5.97 14.43 9.94
N TYR A 54 -5.47 15.34 9.10
CA TYR A 54 -6.10 15.61 7.80
C TYR A 54 -5.87 14.46 6.80
N HIS A 55 -4.69 13.83 6.83
CA HIS A 55 -4.45 12.62 6.05
C HIS A 55 -5.40 11.49 6.46
N LEU A 56 -5.53 11.24 7.77
CA LEU A 56 -6.44 10.21 8.28
C LEU A 56 -7.91 10.55 7.97
N LEU A 57 -8.31 11.81 8.10
CA LEU A 57 -9.68 12.24 7.80
C LEU A 57 -10.03 12.02 6.32
N ARG A 58 -9.10 12.26 5.40
CA ARG A 58 -9.35 12.01 3.97
C ARG A 58 -9.52 10.52 3.68
N LEU A 59 -8.84 9.64 4.42
CA LEU A 59 -8.99 8.19 4.30
C LEU A 59 -10.35 7.67 4.81
N THR A 60 -11.21 8.51 5.39
CA THR A 60 -12.63 8.14 5.59
C THR A 60 -13.36 7.89 4.27
N LEU A 61 -12.91 8.52 3.17
CA LEU A 61 -13.39 8.22 1.81
C LEU A 61 -12.98 6.82 1.34
N ALA A 62 -11.93 6.25 1.93
CA ALA A 62 -11.45 4.89 1.70
C ALA A 62 -11.87 3.90 2.80
N GLY A 63 -12.84 4.28 3.65
CA GLY A 63 -13.46 3.37 4.61
C GLY A 63 -13.00 3.47 6.05
N LEU A 64 -12.11 4.42 6.41
CA LEU A 64 -11.89 4.71 7.84
C LEU A 64 -13.17 5.27 8.48
N THR A 65 -13.42 4.85 9.72
CA THR A 65 -14.40 5.49 10.61
C THR A 65 -13.78 6.68 11.33
N ARG A 66 -14.58 7.50 12.01
CA ARG A 66 -14.04 8.61 12.82
C ARG A 66 -13.27 8.08 14.03
N GLU A 67 -13.74 6.97 14.58
CA GLU A 67 -13.14 6.25 15.68
C GLU A 67 -11.79 5.65 15.26
N ASP A 68 -11.66 5.13 14.03
CA ASP A 68 -10.36 4.74 13.45
C ASP A 68 -9.40 5.94 13.37
N VAL A 69 -9.88 7.11 12.94
CA VAL A 69 -9.04 8.31 12.81
C VAL A 69 -8.43 8.71 14.16
N GLU A 70 -9.23 8.73 15.23
CA GLU A 70 -8.73 9.08 16.56
C GLU A 70 -7.74 8.03 17.10
N ASP A 71 -8.04 6.76 16.91
CA ASP A 71 -7.16 5.67 17.34
C ASP A 71 -5.84 5.63 16.57
N LEU A 72 -5.87 5.83 15.25
CA LEU A 72 -4.67 5.89 14.42
C LEU A 72 -3.87 7.17 14.69
N ARG A 73 -4.51 8.27 15.12
CA ARG A 73 -3.77 9.46 15.57
C ARG A 73 -3.01 9.18 16.86
N GLU A 74 -3.63 8.50 17.81
CA GLU A 74 -2.95 8.11 19.06
C GLU A 74 -1.84 7.08 18.81
N LEU A 75 -2.08 6.11 17.91
CA LEU A 75 -1.03 5.18 17.47
C LEU A 75 0.13 5.94 16.83
N GLY A 76 -0.17 6.87 15.92
CA GLY A 76 0.82 7.72 15.29
C GLY A 76 1.63 8.49 16.32
N ARG A 77 0.98 9.15 17.27
CA ARG A 77 1.66 9.87 18.36
C ARG A 77 2.67 8.97 19.08
N ARG A 78 2.27 7.75 19.47
CA ARG A 78 3.17 6.78 20.11
C ARG A 78 4.31 6.35 19.20
N VAL A 79 4.03 6.08 17.92
CA VAL A 79 5.06 5.72 16.93
C VAL A 79 6.11 6.84 16.77
N PHE A 80 5.68 8.10 16.64
CA PHE A 80 6.57 9.24 16.45
C PHE A 80 7.36 9.63 17.71
N GLU A 81 6.84 9.29 18.90
CA GLU A 81 7.52 9.50 20.19
C GLU A 81 8.39 8.29 20.60
N ASP A 82 8.58 7.31 19.72
CA ASP A 82 9.26 6.03 19.99
C ASP A 82 8.67 5.26 21.19
N GLY A 83 7.39 5.47 21.48
CA GLY A 83 6.67 4.84 22.57
C GLY A 83 6.28 3.38 22.30
N ASP A 84 5.74 2.73 23.34
CA ASP A 84 5.13 1.42 23.22
C ASP A 84 3.76 1.52 22.51
N VAL A 85 3.68 0.83 21.38
CA VAL A 85 2.50 0.78 20.50
C VAL A 85 1.58 -0.40 20.81
N ALA A 86 2.05 -1.41 21.56
CA ALA A 86 1.37 -2.69 21.71
C ALA A 86 -0.05 -2.55 22.29
N GLU A 87 -0.20 -1.72 23.33
CA GLU A 87 -1.50 -1.44 23.94
C GLU A 87 -2.47 -0.80 22.94
N GLN A 88 -2.00 0.18 22.18
CA GLN A 88 -2.81 0.93 21.21
C GLN A 88 -3.19 0.06 20.01
N SER A 89 -2.23 -0.69 19.47
CA SER A 89 -2.46 -1.70 18.42
C SER A 89 -3.47 -2.76 18.87
N ALA A 90 -3.32 -3.28 20.09
CA ALA A 90 -4.27 -4.26 20.64
C ALA A 90 -5.65 -3.67 20.90
N ARG A 91 -5.76 -2.36 21.18
CA ARG A 91 -7.05 -1.67 21.34
C ARG A 91 -7.79 -1.62 20.00
N ILE A 92 -7.10 -1.20 18.94
CA ILE A 92 -7.68 -1.12 17.58
C ILE A 92 -8.08 -2.52 17.11
N SER A 93 -7.17 -3.49 17.24
CA SER A 93 -7.38 -4.86 16.76
C SER A 93 -8.51 -5.63 17.43
N ARG A 94 -8.86 -5.26 18.68
CA ARG A 94 -9.97 -5.89 19.41
C ARG A 94 -11.31 -5.20 19.20
N ARG A 95 -11.34 -4.07 18.49
CA ARG A 95 -12.57 -3.33 18.27
C ARG A 95 -13.36 -3.99 17.14
N ALA A 96 -14.61 -4.35 17.42
CA ALA A 96 -15.45 -5.11 16.49
C ALA A 96 -15.80 -4.35 15.18
N ASP A 97 -15.71 -3.03 15.19
CA ASP A 97 -16.03 -2.14 14.08
C ASP A 97 -14.78 -1.45 13.48
N ALA A 98 -13.57 -1.93 13.81
CA ALA A 98 -12.35 -1.43 13.19
C ALA A 98 -12.39 -1.68 11.67
N SER A 99 -12.10 -0.65 10.88
CA SER A 99 -12.07 -0.82 9.42
C SER A 99 -10.88 -1.69 8.99
N ALA A 100 -11.02 -2.36 7.85
CA ALA A 100 -9.93 -3.15 7.25
C ALA A 100 -8.66 -2.31 7.02
N LEU A 101 -8.81 -1.04 6.66
CA LEU A 101 -7.68 -0.13 6.48
C LEU A 101 -6.99 0.22 7.80
N ALA A 102 -7.74 0.45 8.88
CA ALA A 102 -7.15 0.65 10.21
C ALA A 102 -6.37 -0.59 10.66
N MET A 103 -6.95 -1.78 10.49
CA MET A 103 -6.31 -3.06 10.79
C MET A 103 -5.02 -3.27 9.98
N ALA A 104 -5.01 -2.91 8.69
CA ALA A 104 -3.83 -3.02 7.84
C ALA A 104 -2.69 -2.11 8.32
N ILE A 105 -3.00 -0.85 8.67
CA ILE A 105 -1.99 0.09 9.19
C ILE A 105 -1.42 -0.42 10.52
N VAL A 106 -2.26 -0.93 11.42
CA VAL A 106 -1.82 -1.54 12.69
C VAL A 106 -0.91 -2.74 12.44
N GLY A 107 -1.33 -3.67 11.57
CA GLY A 107 -0.56 -4.87 11.27
C GLY A 107 0.83 -4.57 10.69
N VAL A 108 0.94 -3.52 9.87
CA VAL A 108 2.21 -3.02 9.36
C VAL A 108 3.10 -2.50 10.50
N VAL A 109 2.56 -1.65 11.38
CA VAL A 109 3.32 -1.06 12.51
C VAL A 109 3.81 -2.15 13.46
N ASP A 110 2.95 -3.11 13.79
CA ASP A 110 3.28 -4.24 14.66
C ASP A 110 4.32 -5.16 14.02
N GLY A 111 4.21 -5.42 12.72
CA GLY A 111 5.17 -6.24 11.98
C GLY A 111 6.60 -5.67 12.01
N VAL A 112 6.73 -4.35 11.87
CA VAL A 112 8.04 -3.69 11.98
C VAL A 112 8.58 -3.74 13.40
N ALA A 113 7.73 -3.51 14.41
CA ALA A 113 8.13 -3.59 15.81
C ALA A 113 8.69 -4.97 16.20
N GLN A 114 8.17 -6.05 15.59
CA GLN A 114 8.62 -7.41 15.82
C GLN A 114 9.89 -7.79 15.05
N ALA A 115 10.10 -7.22 13.87
CA ALA A 115 11.22 -7.58 13.00
C ALA A 115 12.59 -7.14 13.55
N GLY A 116 12.64 -6.11 14.43
CA GLY A 116 13.84 -5.63 15.11
C GLY A 116 14.89 -4.94 14.22
N ASN A 117 14.84 -5.18 12.91
CA ASN A 117 15.78 -4.70 11.90
C ASN A 117 14.97 -4.17 10.71
N GLY A 118 14.99 -2.87 10.44
CA GLY A 118 14.23 -2.30 9.34
C GLY A 118 14.16 -0.78 9.37
N ALA A 119 13.37 -0.21 8.46
CA ALA A 119 13.11 1.22 8.45
C ALA A 119 12.42 1.66 9.76
N PRO A 120 12.64 2.92 10.19
CA PRO A 120 11.98 3.47 11.37
C PRO A 120 10.45 3.34 11.30
N ARG A 121 9.81 3.00 12.42
CA ARG A 121 8.37 2.70 12.51
C ARG A 121 7.51 3.85 11.99
N GLU A 122 7.93 5.08 12.26
CA GLU A 122 7.28 6.30 11.82
C GLU A 122 7.29 6.46 10.30
N GLN A 123 8.38 6.04 9.65
CA GLN A 123 8.46 6.07 8.19
C GLN A 123 7.53 5.02 7.60
N VAL A 124 7.52 3.81 8.15
CA VAL A 124 6.66 2.73 7.63
C VAL A 124 5.17 3.07 7.82
N MET A 125 4.77 3.60 8.97
CA MET A 125 3.40 4.07 9.19
C MET A 125 3.02 5.18 8.21
N LEU A 126 3.91 6.15 7.99
CA LEU A 126 3.68 7.21 7.02
C LEU A 126 3.56 6.64 5.60
N GLY A 127 4.43 5.71 5.22
CA GLY A 127 4.37 4.98 3.96
C GLY A 127 3.02 4.29 3.75
N ALA A 128 2.48 3.67 4.80
CA ALA A 128 1.16 3.05 4.75
C ALA A 128 0.04 4.06 4.49
N ILE A 129 0.06 5.18 5.21
CA ILE A 129 -0.95 6.24 5.07
C ILE A 129 -0.88 6.89 3.68
N LEU A 130 0.34 7.20 3.20
CA LEU A 130 0.56 7.80 1.89
C LEU A 130 0.22 6.83 0.75
N GLY A 131 0.50 5.54 0.93
CA GLY A 131 0.09 4.49 0.02
C GLY A 131 -1.44 4.44 -0.12
N ALA A 132 -2.17 4.34 0.99
CA ALA A 132 -3.63 4.39 0.99
C ALA A 132 -4.17 5.66 0.32
N TYR A 133 -3.45 6.78 0.46
CA TYR A 133 -3.80 8.06 -0.16
C TYR A 133 -3.86 8.03 -1.68
N ALA A 134 -3.07 7.18 -2.33
CA ALA A 134 -3.06 7.07 -3.78
C ALA A 134 -4.46 6.75 -4.34
N VAL A 135 -5.28 6.03 -3.57
CA VAL A 135 -6.65 5.67 -3.93
C VAL A 135 -7.62 6.85 -3.81
N VAL A 136 -7.41 7.73 -2.82
CA VAL A 136 -8.28 8.90 -2.59
C VAL A 136 -7.81 10.14 -3.37
N GLY A 137 -6.54 10.16 -3.77
CA GLY A 137 -5.91 11.21 -4.56
C GLY A 137 -6.36 11.28 -6.03
N GLY A 138 -6.95 10.21 -6.54
CA GLY A 138 -7.43 10.12 -7.92
C GLY A 138 -8.85 10.60 -8.12
N SER A 139 -9.08 11.93 -8.16
CA SER A 139 -10.40 12.43 -8.56
C SER A 139 -10.64 12.11 -10.03
N GLY A 140 -11.42 11.07 -10.30
CA GLY A 140 -11.84 10.67 -11.65
C GLY A 140 -11.50 9.22 -11.99
N VAL A 141 -10.36 8.71 -11.51
CA VAL A 141 -9.92 7.34 -11.85
C VAL A 141 -10.75 6.28 -11.14
N PHE A 142 -11.19 6.57 -9.92
CA PHE A 142 -12.06 5.68 -9.15
C PHE A 142 -13.54 6.09 -9.23
N SER A 143 -13.90 6.97 -10.17
CA SER A 143 -15.30 7.34 -10.41
C SER A 143 -16.06 6.12 -10.90
N GLY A 144 -17.08 5.70 -10.15
CA GLY A 144 -17.90 4.52 -10.49
C GLY A 144 -17.35 3.19 -10.00
N VAL A 145 -16.20 3.17 -9.31
CA VAL A 145 -15.70 1.97 -8.63
C VAL A 145 -16.53 1.72 -7.38
N ALA A 146 -16.87 0.45 -7.12
CA ALA A 146 -17.62 0.07 -5.94
C ALA A 146 -16.85 0.44 -4.66
N ARG A 147 -17.56 0.82 -3.61
CA ARG A 147 -16.95 1.21 -2.33
C ARG A 147 -16.07 0.10 -1.74
N GLU A 148 -16.47 -1.16 -1.93
CA GLU A 148 -15.73 -2.34 -1.46
C GLU A 148 -14.39 -2.50 -2.18
N ASP A 149 -14.36 -2.25 -3.49
CA ASP A 149 -13.14 -2.27 -4.30
C ASP A 149 -12.19 -1.13 -3.89
N LEU A 150 -12.75 0.05 -3.57
CA LEU A 150 -11.96 1.18 -3.06
C LEU A 150 -11.29 0.88 -1.72
N GLN A 151 -12.02 0.24 -0.80
CA GLN A 151 -11.49 -0.18 0.49
C GLN A 151 -10.37 -1.20 0.32
N THR A 152 -10.59 -2.19 -0.55
CA THR A 152 -9.59 -3.22 -0.87
C THR A 152 -8.34 -2.61 -1.49
N ALA A 153 -8.50 -1.71 -2.47
CA ALA A 153 -7.40 -0.99 -3.08
C ALA A 153 -6.63 -0.17 -2.05
N ALA A 154 -7.31 0.53 -1.14
CA ALA A 154 -6.65 1.34 -0.12
C ALA A 154 -5.83 0.49 0.85
N VAL A 155 -6.33 -0.68 1.25
CA VAL A 155 -5.57 -1.66 2.05
C VAL A 155 -4.32 -2.13 1.31
N LEU A 156 -4.46 -2.53 0.04
CA LEU A 156 -3.32 -2.99 -0.77
C LEU A 156 -2.28 -1.88 -0.97
N CYS A 157 -2.73 -0.65 -1.27
CA CYS A 157 -1.84 0.48 -1.42
C CYS A 157 -1.18 0.88 -0.09
N ALA A 158 -1.86 0.71 1.05
CA ALA A 158 -1.25 0.91 2.36
C ALA A 158 -0.08 -0.07 2.59
N VAL A 159 -0.31 -1.36 2.37
CA VAL A 159 0.73 -2.38 2.49
C VAL A 159 1.87 -2.11 1.50
N GLY A 160 1.55 -1.75 0.25
CA GLY A 160 2.55 -1.42 -0.77
C GLY A 160 3.40 -0.21 -0.42
N GLY A 161 2.79 0.86 0.10
CA GLY A 161 3.49 2.07 0.54
C GLY A 161 4.39 1.82 1.76
N ALA A 162 3.91 1.03 2.71
CA ALA A 162 4.71 0.57 3.85
C ALA A 162 5.91 -0.26 3.41
N LEU A 163 5.68 -1.24 2.54
CA LEU A 163 6.72 -2.11 2.00
C LEU A 163 7.79 -1.30 1.24
N ALA A 164 7.36 -0.43 0.32
CA ALA A 164 8.27 0.44 -0.42
C ALA A 164 9.13 1.26 0.55
N THR A 165 8.52 1.90 1.56
CA THR A 165 9.25 2.70 2.54
C THR A 165 10.22 1.86 3.37
N SER A 166 9.84 0.64 3.76
CA SER A 166 10.71 -0.25 4.52
C SER A 166 11.89 -0.82 3.73
N ALA A 167 11.68 -1.09 2.43
CA ALA A 167 12.66 -1.76 1.59
C ALA A 167 13.59 -0.78 0.86
N SER A 168 13.13 0.45 0.58
CA SER A 168 13.91 1.43 -0.19
C SER A 168 15.32 1.67 0.37
N PRO A 169 15.53 1.88 1.69
CA PRO A 169 16.88 2.07 2.22
C PRO A 169 17.80 0.88 1.95
N VAL A 170 17.31 -0.35 2.15
CA VAL A 170 18.08 -1.58 1.92
C VAL A 170 18.44 -1.74 0.44
N VAL A 171 17.50 -1.45 -0.45
CA VAL A 171 17.73 -1.50 -1.89
C VAL A 171 18.77 -0.45 -2.31
N LEU A 172 18.66 0.78 -1.82
CA LEU A 172 19.60 1.86 -2.13
C LEU A 172 21.01 1.57 -1.58
N ASP A 173 21.11 1.03 -0.36
CA ASP A 173 22.37 0.58 0.20
C ASP A 173 23.00 -0.53 -0.64
N ARG A 174 22.20 -1.47 -1.14
CA ARG A 174 22.70 -2.52 -2.03
C ARG A 174 23.22 -1.95 -3.34
N ILE A 175 22.48 -1.02 -3.96
CA ILE A 175 22.92 -0.32 -5.18
C ILE A 175 24.25 0.41 -4.93
N ALA A 176 24.40 1.07 -3.79
CA ALA A 176 25.64 1.77 -3.42
C ALA A 176 26.82 0.81 -3.22
N GLN A 177 26.57 -0.41 -2.73
CA GLN A 177 27.60 -1.43 -2.49
C GLN A 177 28.09 -2.12 -3.77
N VAL A 178 27.17 -2.52 -4.65
CA VAL A 178 27.51 -3.27 -5.87
C VAL A 178 27.73 -2.38 -7.09
N GLY A 179 27.28 -1.13 -7.03
CA GLY A 179 27.28 -0.22 -8.17
C GLY A 179 26.04 -0.40 -9.06
N LEU A 180 25.64 0.68 -9.72
CA LEU A 180 24.41 0.72 -10.51
C LEU A 180 24.44 -0.27 -11.70
N GLU A 181 25.57 -0.37 -12.39
CA GLU A 181 25.72 -1.24 -13.56
C GLU A 181 25.55 -2.71 -13.18
N GLU A 182 26.17 -3.15 -12.08
CA GLU A 182 26.03 -4.52 -11.58
C GLU A 182 24.60 -4.78 -11.07
N TYR A 183 24.01 -3.82 -10.34
CA TYR A 183 22.63 -3.94 -9.86
C TYR A 183 21.59 -4.06 -11.00
N LEU A 184 21.81 -3.37 -12.12
CA LEU A 184 20.92 -3.42 -13.29
C LEU A 184 21.27 -4.57 -14.26
N SER A 185 22.39 -5.26 -14.05
CA SER A 185 22.77 -6.37 -14.92
C SER A 185 21.82 -7.55 -14.71
N HIS A 186 21.29 -8.10 -15.81
CA HIS A 186 20.70 -9.43 -15.77
C HIS A 186 21.85 -10.43 -15.68
N GLN A 187 22.01 -11.07 -14.52
CA GLN A 187 22.75 -12.33 -14.49
C GLN A 187 21.87 -13.38 -15.15
N ASP A 188 22.21 -13.72 -16.39
CA ASP A 188 21.70 -14.92 -17.08
C ASP A 188 22.17 -16.20 -16.38
#